data_AF-E3CWI7-F1
#
_entry.id   AF-E3CWI7-F1
#
_cell.length_a   1.000
_cell.length_b   1.000
_cell.length_c   1.000
_cell.angle_alpha   90.00
_cell.angle_beta   90.00
_cell.angle_gamma   90.00
#
_symmetry.space_group_name_H-M   'P 1'
#
loop_
_entity.id
_entity.type
_entity.pdbx_description
1 polymer ?
#
loop_
_entity_poly.entity_id
_entity_poly.type
_entity_poly.pdbx_seq_one_letter_code
_entity_poly.pdbx_strand_id
1 'polypeptide(L)' 'MVENVSSFLREARAELKKVAWPTKQQVWYSTLVVLFVTFAVSAYLGLVDVVLTGIFSKIIH' A
#
# COMPACT_ATOMS: atom_id res chain seq x y z
N MET A 1 22.83 -34.09 6.62
CA MET A 1 22.73 -32.62 6.84
C MET A 1 21.53 -31.98 6.13
N VAL A 2 21.07 -32.49 4.99
CA VAL A 2 19.90 -31.98 4.24
C VAL A 2 18.54 -32.36 4.89
N GLU A 3 18.47 -33.48 5.62
CA GLU A 3 17.21 -33.93 6.26
C GLU A 3 16.66 -32.93 7.29
N ASN A 4 17.53 -32.20 7.99
CA ASN A 4 17.11 -31.22 8.99
C ASN A 4 16.48 -29.96 8.35
N VAL A 5 16.99 -29.50 7.21
CA VAL A 5 16.47 -28.27 6.56
C VAL A 5 15.08 -28.52 5.98
N SER A 6 14.83 -29.73 5.47
CA SER A 6 13.53 -30.18 5.00
C SER A 6 12.47 -30.17 6.12
N SER A 7 12.83 -30.67 7.31
CA SER A 7 11.92 -30.65 8.47
C SER A 7 11.69 -29.23 8.99
N PHE A 8 12.73 -28.38 9.08
CA PHE A 8 12.59 -26.97 9.45
C PHE A 8 11.68 -26.18 8.51
N LEU A 9 11.80 -26.39 7.19
CA LEU A 9 10.91 -25.74 6.21
C LEU A 9 9.46 -26.24 6.32
N ARG A 10 9.26 -27.51 6.68
CA ARG A 10 7.92 -28.10 6.88
C ARG A 10 7.25 -27.56 8.13
N GLU A 11 7.99 -27.41 9.22
CA GLU A 11 7.53 -26.79 10.46
C GLU A 11 7.27 -25.29 10.29
N ALA A 12 8.17 -24.55 9.62
CA ALA A 12 7.98 -23.14 9.29
C ALA A 12 6.72 -22.93 8.42
N ARG A 13 6.47 -23.80 7.43
CA ARG A 13 5.21 -23.77 6.66
C ARG A 13 3.98 -24.04 7.53
N ALA A 14 4.08 -24.91 8.53
CA ALA A 14 2.99 -25.22 9.45
C ALA A 14 2.69 -24.06 10.40
N GLU A 15 3.70 -23.36 10.90
CA GLU A 15 3.54 -22.12 11.70
C GLU A 15 3.02 -20.95 10.86
N LEU A 16 3.55 -20.76 9.65
CA LEU A 16 3.03 -19.75 8.70
C LEU A 16 1.58 -19.98 8.30
N LYS A 17 1.07 -21.21 8.45
CA LYS A 17 -0.34 -21.55 8.25
C LYS A 17 -1.21 -21.29 9.49
N LYS A 18 -0.61 -21.24 10.68
CA LYS A 18 -1.26 -20.78 11.93
C LYS A 18 -1.31 -19.25 12.02
N VAL A 19 -0.42 -18.55 11.32
CA VAL A 19 -0.56 -17.10 11.10
C VAL A 19 -1.89 -16.90 10.39
N ALA A 20 -2.83 -16.25 11.06
CA ALA A 20 -4.15 -15.92 10.55
C ALA A 20 -3.98 -14.96 9.36
N TRP A 21 -3.73 -15.52 8.19
CA TRP A 21 -3.63 -14.75 6.97
C TRP A 21 -4.99 -14.09 6.74
N PRO A 22 -5.04 -12.75 6.63
CA PRO A 22 -6.27 -12.04 6.40
C PRO A 22 -6.91 -12.58 5.12
N THR A 23 -8.19 -12.95 5.22
CA THR A 23 -8.99 -13.46 4.11
C THR A 23 -8.84 -12.54 2.90
N LYS A 24 -8.61 -13.11 1.70
CA LYS A 24 -8.34 -12.37 0.44
C LYS A 24 -9.29 -11.18 0.21
N GLN A 25 -10.53 -11.29 0.68
CA GLN A 25 -11.55 -10.27 0.60
C GLN A 25 -11.19 -8.97 1.35
N GLN A 26 -10.55 -9.07 2.51
CA GLN A 26 -10.12 -7.90 3.30
C GLN A 26 -8.96 -7.16 2.64
N VAL A 27 -8.05 -7.89 1.97
CA VAL A 27 -6.95 -7.31 1.19
C VAL A 27 -7.48 -6.49 0.00
N TRP A 28 -8.54 -6.96 -0.64
CA TRP A 28 -9.20 -6.24 -1.75
C TRP A 28 -9.83 -4.93 -1.28
N TYR A 29 -10.58 -4.94 -0.18
CA TYR A 29 -11.17 -3.72 0.38
C TYR A 29 -10.10 -2.70 0.79
N SER A 30 -9.05 -3.14 1.49
CA SER A 30 -7.96 -2.23 1.89
C SER A 30 -7.25 -1.62 0.69
N THR A 31 -7.01 -2.41 -0.38
CA THR A 31 -6.39 -1.89 -1.61
C THR A 31 -7.28 -0.85 -2.30
N LEU A 32 -8.60 -1.11 -2.36
CA LEU A 32 -9.56 -0.22 -3.02
C LEU A 32 -9.69 1.12 -2.27
N VAL A 33 -9.71 1.07 -0.93
CA VAL A 33 -9.72 2.27 -0.08
C VAL A 33 -8.44 3.07 -0.26
N VAL A 34 -7.27 2.42 -0.23
CA VAL A 34 -5.99 3.11 -0.43
C VAL A 34 -5.93 3.76 -1.82
N LEU A 35 -6.40 3.07 -2.86
CA LEU A 35 -6.44 3.62 -4.21
C LEU A 35 -7.30 4.89 -4.28
N PHE A 36 -8.50 4.84 -3.68
CA PHE A 36 -9.42 5.97 -3.64
C PHE A 36 -8.83 7.16 -2.88
N VAL A 37 -8.30 6.91 -1.67
CA VAL A 37 -7.69 7.95 -0.83
C VAL A 37 -6.48 8.58 -1.53
N THR A 38 -5.63 7.77 -2.15
CA THR A 38 -4.44 8.26 -2.86
C THR A 38 -4.84 9.14 -4.05
N PHE A 39 -5.89 8.76 -4.79
CA PHE A 39 -6.41 9.54 -5.91
C PHE A 39 -7.05 10.86 -5.46
N ALA A 40 -7.78 10.84 -4.34
CA ALA A 40 -8.38 12.03 -3.75
C ALA A 40 -7.30 13.02 -3.26
N VAL A 41 -6.29 12.51 -2.56
CA VAL A 41 -5.18 13.33 -2.03
C VAL A 41 -4.33 13.89 -3.17
N SER A 42 -4.01 13.10 -4.20
CA SER A 42 -3.23 13.58 -5.34
C SER A 42 -3.98 14.64 -6.15
N ALA A 43 -5.29 14.48 -6.34
CA ALA A 43 -6.13 15.49 -6.99
C ALA A 43 -6.18 16.80 -6.19
N TYR A 44 -6.31 16.71 -4.86
CA TYR A 44 -6.30 17.89 -3.98
C TYR A 44 -4.95 18.62 -4.02
N LEU A 45 -3.85 17.89 -3.81
CA LEU A 45 -2.51 18.48 -3.86
C LEU A 45 -2.22 19.08 -5.23
N GLY A 46 -2.48 18.35 -6.31
CA GLY A 46 -2.28 18.86 -7.68
C GLY A 46 -3.10 20.12 -7.97
N LEU A 47 -4.34 20.22 -7.48
CA LEU A 47 -5.13 21.45 -7.61
C LEU A 47 -4.48 22.62 -6.86
N VAL A 48 -4.03 22.37 -5.63
CA VAL A 48 -3.37 23.38 -4.78
C VAL A 48 -2.05 23.84 -5.42
N ASP A 49 -1.25 22.92 -5.96
CA ASP A 49 0.01 23.21 -6.64
C ASP A 49 -0.19 24.07 -7.89
N VAL A 50 -1.23 23.79 -8.70
CA VAL A 50 -1.58 24.57 -9.89
C VAL A 50 -2.05 25.98 -9.51
N VAL A 51 -2.90 26.08 -8.48
CA VAL A 51 -3.40 27.37 -7.98
C VAL A 51 -2.25 28.21 -7.42
N LEU A 52 -1.38 27.63 -6.60
CA LEU A 52 -0.20 28.31 -6.07
C LEU A 52 0.72 28.76 -7.19
N THR A 53 1.08 27.88 -8.13
CA THR A 53 1.96 28.23 -9.26
C THR A 53 1.36 29.34 -10.12
N GLY A 54 0.05 29.31 -10.37
CA GLY A 54 -0.65 30.36 -11.10
C GLY A 54 -0.62 31.71 -10.38
N ILE A 55 -0.78 31.72 -9.05
CA ILE A 55 -0.69 32.94 -8.22
C ILE A 55 0.75 33.46 -8.18
N PHE A 56 1.73 32.60 -7.93
CA PHE A 56 3.15 32.98 -7.89
C PHE A 56 3.63 33.53 -9.24
N SER A 57 3.23 32.90 -10.35
CA SER A 57 3.54 33.40 -11.70
C SER A 57 2.94 34.79 -11.97
N LYS A 58 1.79 35.11 -11.36
CA LYS A 58 1.16 36.43 -11.47
C LYS A 58 1.80 37.48 -10.56
N ILE A 59 2.42 37.07 -9.46
CA ILE A 59 3.06 37.97 -8.49
C ILE A 59 4.48 38.34 -8.92
N ILE A 60 5.19 37.43 -9.61
CA ILE A 60 6.58 37.64 -10.01
C ILE A 60 6.73 38.36 -11.36
N HIS A 61 5.61 38.69 -12.01
CA HIS A 61 5.54 39.59 -13.15
C HIS A 61 5.06 40.97 -12.69
#